data_AF-A0A934NBQ0-F1
#
_entry.id   AF-A0A934NBQ0-F1
#
_cell.length_a   1.000
_cell.length_b   1.000
_cell.length_c   1.000
_cell.angle_alpha   90.00
_cell.angle_beta   90.00
_cell.angle_gamma   90.00
#
_symmetry.space_group_name_H-M   'P 1'
#
loop_
_entity.id
_entity.type
_entity.pdbx_description
1 polymer ?
#
loop_
_entity_poly.entity_id
_entity_poly.type
_entity_poly.pdbx_seq_one_letter_code
_entity_poly.pdbx_strand_id
1 'polypeptide(L)'
;MRKQVWELVGEAKAQAQTSAESELIEFPVTGQAFLLKPHGVRGYTYWLSSPDFELMLGTSEKFPAVLLQMHSAYMHSMGVDGSLRLVEQLLGHDVFGGPYELMVSRIDLYADVQGWSPELTDLRRFVGF
;
A
#
# COMPACT_ATOMS: atom_id res chain seq x y z
N MET A 1 -11.64 9.33 -8.12
CA MET A 1 -11.92 8.44 -6.97
C MET A 1 -13.43 8.44 -6.74
N ARG A 2 -14.01 7.29 -6.43
CA ARG A 2 -15.45 7.15 -6.21
C ARG A 2 -15.87 7.89 -4.94
N LYS A 3 -17.03 8.56 -4.99
CA LYS A 3 -17.58 9.27 -3.82
C LYS A 3 -17.84 8.32 -2.65
N GLN A 4 -18.31 7.10 -2.93
CA GLN A 4 -18.60 6.09 -1.91
C GLN A 4 -17.37 5.73 -1.06
N VAL A 5 -16.17 5.78 -1.65
CA VAL A 5 -14.93 5.49 -0.91
C VAL A 5 -14.71 6.53 0.17
N TRP A 6 -14.88 7.81 -0.16
CA TRP A 6 -14.71 8.90 0.81
C TRP A 6 -15.75 8.89 1.92
N GLU A 7 -16.99 8.52 1.59
CA GLU A 7 -18.05 8.33 2.58
C GLU A 7 -17.68 7.18 3.53
N LEU A 8 -17.32 6.01 2.98
CA LEU A 8 -16.90 4.83 3.74
C LEU A 8 -15.72 5.12 4.68
N VAL A 9 -14.62 5.67 4.15
CA VAL A 9 -13.44 5.93 4.98
C VAL A 9 -13.64 7.12 5.91
N GLY A 10 -14.52 8.06 5.57
CA GLY A 10 -14.87 9.21 6.40
C GLY A 10 -15.63 8.80 7.66
N GLU A 11 -16.67 7.98 7.50
CA GLU A 11 -17.48 7.46 8.61
C GLU A 11 -16.64 6.58 9.53
N ALA A 12 -15.91 5.61 8.97
CA ALA A 12 -15.03 4.74 9.73
C ALA A 12 -13.91 5.52 10.44
N LYS A 13 -13.41 6.62 9.85
CA LYS A 13 -12.40 7.46 10.49
C LYS A 13 -12.92 8.17 11.72
N ALA A 14 -14.12 8.74 11.64
CA ALA A 14 -14.75 9.41 12.77
C ALA A 14 -14.97 8.42 13.93
N GLN A 15 -15.37 7.19 13.61
CA GLN A 15 -15.54 6.13 14.60
C GLN A 15 -14.21 5.71 15.23
N ALA A 16 -13.18 5.42 14.42
CA ALA A 16 -11.83 5.08 14.86
C ALA A 16 -11.25 6.15 15.80
N GLN A 17 -11.45 7.43 15.47
CA GLN A 17 -10.99 8.55 16.29
C GLN A 17 -11.72 8.65 17.62
N THR A 18 -13.01 8.31 17.65
CA THR A 18 -13.82 8.35 18.86
C THR A 18 -13.45 7.21 19.81
N SER A 19 -13.27 5.99 19.28
CA SER A 19 -12.86 4.81 20.07
C SER A 19 -11.37 4.81 20.40
N ALA A 20 -10.55 5.58 19.66
CA ALA A 20 -9.10 5.48 19.62
C ALA A 20 -8.59 4.09 19.16
N GLU A 21 -9.45 3.29 18.54
CA GLU A 21 -9.14 1.96 18.01
C GLU A 21 -9.16 1.97 16.48
N SER A 22 -8.64 0.91 15.85
CA SER A 22 -8.72 0.78 14.40
C SER A 22 -10.06 0.18 14.00
N GLU A 23 -10.66 0.68 12.93
CA GLU A 23 -11.94 0.18 12.44
C GLU A 23 -11.74 -0.74 11.24
N LEU A 24 -12.41 -1.89 11.24
CA LEU A 24 -12.39 -2.81 10.11
C LEU A 24 -13.28 -2.26 9.00
N ILE A 25 -12.71 -2.14 7.81
CA ILE A 25 -13.44 -1.76 6.60
C ILE A 25 -13.18 -2.79 5.51
N GLU A 26 -14.21 -3.09 4.73
CA GLU A 26 -14.14 -4.03 3.62
C GLU A 26 -14.60 -3.34 2.34
N PHE A 27 -13.80 -3.47 1.29
CA PHE A 27 -14.16 -2.94 -0.01
C PHE A 27 -15.14 -3.89 -0.72
N PRO A 28 -16.31 -3.40 -1.14
CA PRO A 28 -17.44 -4.27 -1.47
C PRO A 28 -17.27 -5.11 -2.74
N VAL A 29 -16.45 -4.68 -3.71
CA VAL A 29 -16.27 -5.43 -4.97
C VAL A 29 -15.16 -6.48 -4.85
N THR A 30 -14.03 -6.11 -4.26
CA THR A 30 -12.89 -7.02 -4.09
C THR A 30 -12.95 -7.88 -2.82
N GLY A 31 -13.75 -7.49 -1.82
CA GLY A 31 -13.75 -8.12 -0.49
C GLY A 31 -12.45 -7.85 0.30
N GLN A 32 -11.59 -6.94 -0.17
CA GLN A 32 -10.35 -6.64 0.52
C GLN A 32 -10.65 -5.89 1.82
N ALA A 33 -10.21 -6.46 2.93
CA ALA A 33 -10.39 -5.89 4.25
C ALA A 33 -9.14 -5.13 4.73
N PHE A 34 -9.37 -4.03 5.43
CA PHE A 34 -8.33 -3.21 6.04
C PHE A 34 -8.72 -2.76 7.44
N LEU A 35 -7.71 -2.55 8.28
CA LEU A 35 -7.83 -1.80 9.51
C LEU A 35 -7.53 -0.33 9.25
N LEU A 36 -8.55 0.52 9.30
CA LEU A 36 -8.42 1.95 9.21
C LEU A 36 -7.92 2.52 10.55
N LYS A 37 -6.77 3.20 10.51
CA LYS A 37 -6.15 3.79 11.71
C LYS A 37 -6.84 5.10 12.12
N PRO A 38 -6.89 5.41 13.43
CA PRO A 38 -7.48 6.66 13.94
C PRO A 38 -6.69 7.92 13.54
N HIS A 39 -5.41 7.77 13.15
CA HIS A 39 -4.54 8.86 12.68
C HIS A 39 -4.09 8.64 11.23
N GLY A 40 -3.64 9.71 10.59
CA GLY A 40 -3.06 9.66 9.24
C GLY A 40 -1.56 9.35 9.27
N VAL A 41 -0.95 9.21 8.10
CA VAL A 41 0.49 8.92 7.96
C VAL A 41 1.05 9.62 6.73
N ARG A 42 2.28 10.16 6.82
CA ARG A 42 3.01 10.76 5.67
C ARG A 42 2.21 11.81 4.88
N GLY A 43 1.34 12.57 5.54
CA GLY A 43 0.48 13.59 4.91
C GLY A 43 -0.83 13.08 4.31
N TYR A 44 -1.13 11.78 4.43
CA TYR A 44 -2.39 11.17 4.04
C TYR A 44 -3.33 11.07 5.26
N THR A 45 -4.58 11.48 5.08
CA THR A 45 -5.59 11.54 6.14
C THR A 45 -6.07 10.14 6.57
N TYR A 46 -6.20 9.24 5.60
CA TYR A 46 -6.68 7.89 5.80
C TYR A 46 -5.54 6.91 5.61
N TRP A 47 -5.34 6.07 6.61
CA TRP A 47 -4.33 5.02 6.60
C TRP A 47 -5.01 3.67 6.86
N LEU A 48 -5.09 2.86 5.81
CA LEU A 48 -5.70 1.55 5.78
C LEU A 48 -4.59 0.51 5.78
N SER A 49 -4.58 -0.36 6.79
CA SER A 49 -3.52 -1.38 6.97
C SER A 49 -4.07 -2.78 6.80
N SER A 50 -3.36 -3.62 6.06
CA SER A 50 -3.65 -5.04 5.89
C SER A 50 -2.34 -5.85 5.98
N PRO A 51 -2.41 -7.18 6.16
CA PRO A 51 -1.23 -8.03 6.08
C PRO A 51 -0.50 -7.93 4.73
N ASP A 52 -1.23 -7.63 3.66
CA ASP A 52 -0.73 -7.69 2.28
C ASP A 52 0.01 -6.41 1.88
N PHE A 53 -0.58 -5.27 2.22
CA PHE A 53 -0.05 -3.94 1.93
C PHE A 53 -0.76 -2.84 2.75
N GLU A 54 -0.12 -1.67 2.78
CA GLU A 54 -0.71 -0.43 3.27
C GLU A 54 -1.32 0.36 2.12
N LEU A 55 -2.52 0.90 2.35
CA LEU A 55 -3.22 1.81 1.45
C LEU A 55 -3.44 3.14 2.17
N MET A 56 -2.88 4.22 1.62
CA MET A 56 -3.06 5.56 2.15
C MET A 56 -3.84 6.41 1.16
N LEU A 57 -4.88 7.11 1.64
CA LEU A 57 -5.74 7.97 0.83
C LEU A 57 -5.65 9.42 1.31
N GLY A 58 -5.59 10.33 0.35
CA GLY A 58 -5.43 11.76 0.60
C GLY A 58 -6.27 12.61 -0.35
N THR A 59 -6.71 13.76 0.14
CA THR A 59 -7.47 14.76 -0.63
C THR A 59 -6.60 15.96 -1.02
N SER A 60 -5.32 15.97 -0.62
CA SER A 60 -4.38 17.05 -0.94
C SER A 60 -3.99 17.00 -2.41
N GLU A 61 -4.01 18.16 -3.09
CA GLU A 61 -3.51 18.29 -4.46
C GLU A 61 -1.97 18.22 -4.56
N LYS A 62 -1.26 18.27 -3.43
CA LYS A 62 0.21 18.21 -3.39
C LYS A 62 0.78 16.80 -3.51
N PHE A 63 -0.05 15.78 -3.29
CA PHE A 63 0.35 14.38 -3.29
C PHE A 63 -0.58 13.57 -4.19
N PRO A 64 -0.14 12.42 -4.71
CA PRO A 64 -1.05 11.46 -5.34
C PRO A 64 -2.23 11.15 -4.42
N ALA A 65 -3.41 10.94 -4.99
CA ALA A 65 -4.62 10.64 -4.21
C ALA A 65 -4.51 9.32 -3.42
N VAL A 66 -3.64 8.42 -3.90
CA VAL A 66 -3.39 7.10 -3.34
C VAL A 66 -1.88 6.86 -3.25
N LEU A 67 -1.42 6.38 -2.09
CA LEU A 67 -0.11 5.77 -1.94
C LEU A 67 -0.30 4.33 -1.46
N LEU A 68 0.45 3.42 -2.06
CA LEU A 68 0.46 2.00 -1.72
C LEU A 68 1.86 1.60 -1.29
N GLN A 69 1.94 0.76 -0.27
CA GLN A 69 3.19 0.17 0.18
C GLN A 69 3.01 -1.35 0.33
N MET A 70 3.55 -2.09 -0.63
CA MET A 70 3.49 -3.54 -0.64
C MET A 70 4.41 -4.13 0.44
N HIS A 71 3.91 -5.13 1.18
CA HIS A 71 4.74 -5.84 2.14
C HIS A 71 5.61 -6.88 1.43
N SER A 72 6.89 -6.95 1.82
CA SER A 72 7.85 -7.90 1.25
C SER A 72 7.42 -9.35 1.44
N ALA A 73 6.86 -9.69 2.61
CA ALA A 73 6.35 -11.03 2.91
C ALA A 73 5.22 -11.44 1.96
N TYR A 74 4.30 -10.51 1.66
CA TYR A 74 3.20 -10.75 0.73
C TYR A 74 3.68 -10.87 -0.73
N MET A 75 4.61 -10.00 -1.15
CA MET A 75 5.22 -10.12 -2.48
C MET A 75 6.03 -11.41 -2.65
N HIS A 76 6.68 -11.87 -1.59
CA HIS A 76 7.42 -13.13 -1.61
C HIS A 76 6.49 -14.35 -1.75
N SER A 77 5.34 -14.35 -1.06
CA SER A 77 4.39 -15.48 -1.11
C SER A 77 3.60 -15.52 -2.42
N MET A 78 3.19 -14.38 -2.96
CA MET A 78 2.32 -14.30 -4.14
C MET A 78 3.08 -14.09 -5.46
N GLY A 79 4.33 -13.66 -5.39
CA GLY A 79 5.07 -13.14 -6.54
C GLY A 79 4.58 -11.76 -6.97
N VAL A 80 5.46 -11.01 -7.65
CA VAL A 80 5.24 -9.60 -8.03
C VAL A 80 3.94 -9.42 -8.84
N ASP A 81 3.75 -10.20 -9.90
CA ASP A 81 2.57 -10.08 -10.76
C ASP A 81 1.27 -10.41 -10.01
N GLY A 82 1.31 -11.38 -9.10
CA GLY A 82 0.17 -11.75 -8.27
C GLY A 82 -0.22 -10.62 -7.33
N SER A 83 0.77 -10.06 -6.65
CA SER A 83 0.58 -8.94 -5.73
C SER A 83 0.06 -7.68 -6.43
N LEU A 84 0.55 -7.37 -7.63
CA LEU A 84 0.10 -6.21 -8.40
C LEU A 84 -1.33 -6.38 -8.91
N ARG A 85 -1.73 -7.57 -9.37
CA ARG A 85 -3.11 -7.83 -9.83
C ARG A 85 -4.15 -7.52 -8.76
N LEU A 86 -3.89 -7.89 -7.51
CA LEU A 86 -4.80 -7.58 -6.39
C LEU A 86 -4.99 -6.06 -6.24
N VAL A 87 -3.88 -5.32 -6.26
CA VAL A 87 -3.89 -3.87 -6.15
C VAL A 87 -4.66 -3.23 -7.31
N GLU A 88 -4.40 -3.67 -8.55
CA GLU A 88 -5.08 -3.16 -9.73
C GLU A 88 -6.58 -3.41 -9.68
N GLN A 89 -7.00 -4.59 -9.22
CA GLN A 89 -8.41 -4.90 -9.01
C GLN A 89 -9.05 -3.97 -7.97
N LEU A 90 -8.43 -3.80 -6.81
CA LEU A 90 -8.92 -2.90 -5.77
C LEU A 90 -9.03 -1.46 -6.30
N LEU A 91 -7.99 -0.97 -6.96
CA LEU A 91 -7.96 0.40 -7.46
C LEU A 91 -8.98 0.64 -8.58
N GLY A 92 -9.07 -0.27 -9.54
CA GLY A 92 -9.97 -0.15 -10.69
C GLY A 92 -11.43 -0.30 -10.30
N HIS A 93 -11.76 -1.33 -9.51
CA HIS A 93 -13.15 -1.63 -9.18
C HIS A 93 -13.69 -0.74 -8.06
N ASP A 94 -12.98 -0.68 -6.93
CA ASP A 94 -13.46 -0.05 -5.71
C ASP A 94 -13.03 1.41 -5.57
N VAL A 95 -11.77 1.76 -5.87
CA VAL A 95 -11.23 3.09 -5.52
C VAL A 95 -11.52 4.17 -6.57
N PHE A 96 -11.08 3.99 -7.81
CA PHE A 96 -11.12 5.05 -8.81
C PHE A 96 -12.38 5.04 -9.67
N GLY A 97 -12.89 3.87 -10.06
CA GLY A 97 -14.07 3.75 -10.93
C GLY A 97 -13.89 4.33 -12.34
N GLY A 98 -12.65 4.53 -12.77
CA GLY A 98 -12.24 5.12 -14.03
C GLY A 98 -10.72 4.99 -14.22
N PRO A 99 -10.14 5.56 -15.30
CA PRO A 99 -8.71 5.47 -15.56
C PRO A 99 -7.87 6.04 -14.40
N TYR A 100 -6.78 5.36 -14.09
CA TYR A 100 -5.76 5.81 -13.15
C TYR A 100 -4.37 5.42 -13.68
N GLU A 101 -3.34 6.08 -13.17
CA GLU A 101 -1.95 5.77 -13.50
C GLU A 101 -1.22 5.31 -12.24
N LEU A 102 -0.43 4.25 -12.39
CA LEU A 102 0.46 3.77 -11.33
C LEU A 102 1.87 4.24 -11.61
N MET A 103 2.49 4.83 -10.59
CA MET A 103 3.88 5.24 -10.62
C MET A 103 4.63 4.61 -9.46
N VAL A 104 5.77 3.99 -9.75
CA VAL A 104 6.67 3.46 -8.74
C VAL A 104 7.49 4.62 -8.16
N SER A 105 7.34 4.87 -6.87
CA SER A 105 8.09 5.92 -6.16
C SER A 105 9.29 5.38 -5.38
N ARG A 106 9.29 4.07 -5.05
CA ARG A 106 10.35 3.40 -4.29
C ARG A 106 10.37 1.90 -4.60
N ILE A 107 11.56 1.34 -4.68
CA ILE A 107 11.81 -0.10 -4.73
C ILE A 107 12.88 -0.41 -3.68
N ASP A 108 12.61 -1.39 -2.83
CA ASP A 108 13.60 -1.94 -1.89
C ASP A 108 14.03 -3.32 -2.41
N LEU A 109 15.34 -3.52 -2.61
CA LEU A 109 15.92 -4.76 -3.11
C LEU A 109 16.58 -5.51 -1.95
N TYR A 110 16.29 -6.80 -1.85
CA TYR A 110 16.88 -7.71 -0.87
C TYR A 110 17.66 -8.81 -1.60
N ALA A 111 18.80 -9.19 -1.05
CA ALA A 111 19.63 -10.27 -1.55
C ALA A 111 20.01 -11.20 -0.40
N ASP A 112 19.61 -12.45 -0.49
CA ASP A 112 20.02 -13.49 0.44
C ASP A 112 21.31 -14.14 -0.05
N VAL A 113 22.31 -14.24 0.83
CA VAL A 113 23.59 -14.88 0.53
C VAL A 113 23.70 -16.18 1.32
N GLN A 114 24.13 -17.26 0.66
CA GLN A 114 24.38 -18.55 1.30
C GLN A 114 25.84 -18.93 1.11
N GLY A 115 26.59 -19.03 2.21
CA GLY A 115 28.02 -19.41 2.19
C GLY A 115 28.98 -18.30 1.73
N TRP A 116 28.48 -17.09 1.50
CA TRP A 116 29.28 -15.91 1.20
C TRP A 116 29.04 -14.83 2.25
N SER A 117 30.11 -14.27 2.80
CA SER A 117 30.09 -13.10 3.66
C SER A 117 30.61 -11.92 2.83
N PRO A 118 29.74 -11.02 2.33
CA PRO A 118 30.15 -9.94 1.45
C PRO A 118 31.12 -8.99 2.15
N GLU A 119 32.23 -8.69 1.49
CA GLU A 119 33.18 -7.66 1.91
C GLU A 119 33.10 -6.45 0.96
N LEU A 120 33.49 -5.27 1.43
CA LEU A 120 33.53 -4.06 0.59
C LEU A 120 34.42 -4.23 -0.66
N THR A 121 35.43 -5.09 -0.58
CA THR A 121 36.32 -5.45 -1.68
C THR A 121 35.62 -6.21 -2.81
N ASP A 122 34.54 -6.95 -2.50
CA ASP A 122 33.75 -7.69 -3.50
C ASP A 122 32.99 -6.79 -4.46
N LEU A 123 32.76 -5.51 -4.10
CA LEU A 123 32.08 -4.55 -4.98
C LEU A 123 32.75 -4.46 -6.35
N ARG A 124 34.09 -4.49 -6.40
CA ARG A 124 34.86 -4.42 -7.66
C ARG A 124 34.67 -5.62 -8.57
N ARG A 125 34.18 -6.75 -8.02
CA ARG A 125 33.96 -8.00 -8.77
C ARG A 125 32.61 -8.00 -9.49
N PHE A 126 31.62 -7.29 -8.96
CA PHE A 126 30.23 -7.36 -9.42
C PHE A 126 29.67 -6.03 -9.93
N VAL A 127 30.28 -4.90 -9.58
CA VAL A 127 29.92 -3.58 -10.07
C VAL A 127 30.99 -3.13 -11.06
N GLY A 128 30.66 -3.17 -12.35
CA GLY A 128 31.49 -2.55 -13.39
C GLY A 128 31.28 -1.04 -13.37
N PHE A 129 32.37 -0.29 -13.24
CA PHE A 129 32.42 1.15 -13.52
C PHE A 129 33.04 1.38 -14.90
#